data_AF-A0A661CPX2-F1
#
_entry.id   AF-A0A661CPX2-F1
#
_cell.length_a   1.000
_cell.length_b   1.000
_cell.length_c   1.000
_cell.angle_alpha   90.00
_cell.angle_beta   90.00
_cell.angle_gamma   90.00
#
_symmetry.space_group_name_H-M   'P 1'
#
loop_
_entity.id
_entity.type
_entity.pdbx_description
1 polymer ?
#
loop_
_entity_poly.entity_id
_entity_poly.type
_entity_poly.pdbx_seq_one_letter_code
_entity_poly.pdbx_strand_id
1 'polypeptide(L)'
;MRTLFYSDRDGVNDEQDNCPGNSVAELAKGVYKQGPQTGCPFDNDQDRVADYQDSCPYNQPDQIANGVNSNGCPRDTDRDGVADYRDSCPRNQPREIVQGVSKRGCPVDKDQDGVHATPQKKFLKVLIHKAVP
;
A
#
# COMPACT_ATOMS: atom_id res chain seq x y z
N MET A 1 10.97 1.53 46.85
CA MET A 1 10.83 0.47 45.84
C MET A 1 10.03 1.05 44.69
N ARG A 2 10.56 1.00 43.46
CA ARG A 2 9.81 1.42 42.27
C ARG A 2 8.92 0.24 41.89
N THR A 3 7.61 0.40 42.00
CA THR A 3 6.66 -0.64 41.55
C THR A 3 6.73 -0.69 40.04
N LEU A 4 7.13 -1.84 39.49
CA LEU A 4 7.10 -2.05 38.04
C LEU A 4 5.66 -2.35 37.64
N PHE A 5 5.09 -1.50 36.79
CA PHE A 5 3.77 -1.72 36.18
C PHE A 5 3.97 -2.38 34.81
N TYR A 6 3.11 -3.35 34.52
CA TYR A 6 3.11 -4.16 33.30
C TYR A 6 1.66 -4.28 32.84
N SER A 7 1.20 -3.30 32.07
CA SER A 7 -0.21 -3.12 31.71
C SER A 7 -0.73 -4.26 30.84
N ASP A 8 0.06 -4.72 29.87
CA ASP A 8 -0.29 -5.82 28.97
C ASP A 8 0.43 -7.15 29.26
N ARG A 9 1.42 -7.15 30.17
CA ARG A 9 2.21 -8.32 30.62
C ARG A 9 3.05 -8.95 29.51
N ASP A 10 3.53 -8.15 28.58
CA ASP A 10 4.45 -8.57 27.53
C ASP A 10 5.89 -8.85 28.07
N GLY A 11 6.20 -8.44 29.30
CA GLY A 11 7.52 -8.57 29.93
C GLY A 11 8.41 -7.33 29.83
N VAL A 12 7.90 -6.25 29.25
CA VAL A 12 8.44 -4.89 29.25
C VAL A 12 7.61 -4.05 30.23
N ASN A 13 8.27 -3.29 31.11
CA ASN A 13 7.52 -2.42 32.02
C ASN A 13 7.00 -1.18 31.29
N ASP A 14 5.90 -0.61 31.76
CA ASP A 14 5.21 0.51 31.13
C ASP A 14 6.10 1.76 30.90
N GLU A 15 7.19 1.94 31.66
CA GLU A 15 8.12 3.06 31.48
C GLU A 15 9.09 2.87 30.29
N GLN A 16 9.30 1.62 29.87
CA GLN A 16 10.17 1.22 28.76
C GLN A 16 9.38 0.69 27.56
N ASP A 17 8.07 0.54 27.71
CA ASP A 17 7.16 0.01 26.73
C ASP A 17 6.60 1.13 25.84
N ASN A 18 6.88 1.04 24.54
CA ASN A 18 6.34 1.97 23.56
C ASN A 18 4.88 1.63 23.16
N CYS A 19 4.41 0.44 23.51
CA CYS A 19 3.09 -0.09 23.22
C CYS A 19 2.48 -0.80 24.45
N PRO A 20 2.26 -0.12 25.59
CA PRO A 20 1.88 -0.72 26.89
C PRO A 20 0.48 -1.37 26.96
N GLY A 21 -0.23 -1.45 25.84
CA GLY A 21 -1.64 -1.83 25.76
C GLY A 21 -1.93 -2.91 24.74
N ASN A 22 -0.95 -3.76 24.40
CA ASN A 22 -1.17 -4.82 23.44
C ASN A 22 -2.26 -5.78 23.93
N SER A 23 -3.06 -6.27 22.99
CA SER A 23 -4.01 -7.35 23.24
C SER A 23 -3.29 -8.68 23.43
N VAL A 24 -3.94 -9.62 24.10
CA VAL A 24 -3.44 -10.99 24.24
C VAL A 24 -3.18 -11.65 22.88
N ALA A 25 -3.96 -11.29 21.85
CA ALA A 25 -3.79 -11.78 20.49
C ALA A 25 -2.50 -11.25 19.84
N GLU A 26 -2.18 -9.96 20.04
CA GLU A 26 -0.92 -9.35 19.61
C GLU A 26 0.28 -9.97 20.31
N LEU A 27 0.21 -10.12 21.63
CA LEU A 27 1.30 -10.72 22.41
C LEU A 27 1.63 -12.16 22.00
N ALA A 28 0.63 -12.92 21.55
CA ALA A 28 0.83 -14.26 21.01
C ALA A 28 1.64 -14.28 19.70
N LYS A 29 1.77 -13.14 19.00
CA LYS A 29 2.61 -12.96 17.80
C LYS A 29 4.03 -12.51 18.13
N GLY A 30 4.25 -12.01 19.34
CA GLY A 30 5.53 -11.53 19.83
C GLY A 30 5.72 -10.03 19.67
N VAL A 31 6.66 -9.51 20.45
CA VAL A 31 6.99 -8.08 20.55
C VAL A 31 8.50 -7.91 20.68
N TYR A 32 9.02 -6.74 20.34
CA TYR A 32 10.43 -6.41 20.59
C TYR A 32 10.71 -6.33 22.08
N LYS A 33 11.75 -7.03 22.55
CA LYS A 33 12.16 -7.00 23.98
C LYS A 33 13.13 -5.87 24.32
N GLN A 34 13.67 -5.19 23.31
CA GLN A 34 14.65 -4.12 23.46
C GLN A 34 14.73 -3.27 22.18
N GLY A 35 15.32 -2.07 22.30
CA GLY A 35 15.53 -1.15 21.19
C GLY A 35 14.42 -0.09 21.02
N PRO A 36 14.42 0.63 19.90
CA PRO A 36 13.49 1.75 19.68
C PRO A 36 12.01 1.38 19.67
N GLN A 37 11.69 0.11 19.38
CA GLN A 37 10.32 -0.41 19.32
C GLN A 37 10.01 -1.35 20.49
N THR A 38 10.76 -1.26 21.60
CA THR A 38 10.56 -2.12 22.79
C THR A 38 9.09 -2.12 23.21
N GLY A 39 8.52 -3.32 23.39
CA GLY A 39 7.14 -3.59 23.77
C GLY A 39 6.12 -3.56 22.63
N CYS A 40 6.50 -3.11 21.43
CA CYS A 40 5.61 -3.12 20.27
C CYS A 40 5.67 -4.45 19.50
N PRO A 41 4.57 -4.84 18.81
CA PRO A 41 4.57 -5.94 17.86
C PRO A 41 5.65 -5.79 16.80
N PHE A 42 6.12 -6.91 16.25
CA PHE A 42 7.11 -6.88 15.18
C PHE A 42 6.58 -6.18 13.93
N ASP A 43 7.41 -5.32 13.33
CA ASP A 43 7.18 -4.53 12.12
C ASP A 43 8.55 -4.39 11.44
N ASN A 44 8.88 -5.35 10.58
CA ASN A 44 10.23 -5.52 10.04
C ASN A 44 10.65 -4.42 9.07
N ASP A 45 9.70 -3.92 8.28
CA ASP A 45 9.97 -2.87 7.29
C ASP A 45 9.64 -1.46 7.81
N GLN A 46 9.00 -1.35 8.98
CA GLN A 46 8.70 -0.11 9.69
C GLN A 46 7.66 0.75 8.97
N ASP A 47 6.72 0.09 8.29
CA ASP A 47 5.62 0.75 7.58
C ASP A 47 4.41 1.08 8.47
N ARG A 48 4.47 0.69 9.75
CA ARG A 48 3.45 0.83 10.81
C ARG A 48 2.31 -0.19 10.75
N VAL A 49 2.44 -1.23 9.94
CA VAL A 49 1.58 -2.40 9.94
C VAL A 49 2.39 -3.55 10.52
N ALA A 50 1.94 -4.09 11.64
CA ALA A 50 2.67 -5.18 12.28
C ALA A 50 2.75 -6.40 11.35
N ASP A 51 3.87 -7.13 11.37
CA ASP A 51 4.17 -8.28 10.51
C ASP A 51 3.04 -9.33 10.45
N TYR A 52 2.30 -9.49 11.55
CA TYR A 52 1.21 -10.46 11.65
C TYR A 52 -0.09 -10.02 10.93
N GLN A 53 -0.19 -8.74 10.55
CA GLN A 53 -1.25 -8.12 9.75
C GLN A 53 -0.76 -7.67 8.37
N ASP A 54 0.55 -7.57 8.19
CA ASP A 54 1.16 -7.08 6.96
C ASP A 54 1.21 -8.16 5.87
N SER A 55 0.68 -7.82 4.70
CA SER A 55 0.73 -8.65 3.51
C SER A 55 2.03 -8.47 2.71
N CYS A 56 2.80 -7.43 3.02
CA CYS A 56 4.05 -7.03 2.40
C CYS A 56 5.16 -6.69 3.44
N PRO A 57 5.53 -7.61 4.37
CA PRO A 57 6.37 -7.34 5.55
C PRO A 57 7.84 -6.97 5.31
N TYR A 58 8.22 -6.71 4.06
CA TYR A 58 9.61 -6.47 3.63
C TYR A 58 9.67 -5.41 2.53
N ASN A 59 8.84 -4.37 2.60
CA ASN A 59 8.94 -3.24 1.69
C ASN A 59 10.30 -2.57 1.78
N GLN A 60 10.73 -2.00 0.66
CA GLN A 60 11.89 -1.14 0.60
C GLN A 60 11.55 0.26 1.12
N PRO A 61 12.52 1.01 1.67
CA PRO A 61 12.26 2.34 2.22
C PRO A 61 11.63 3.33 1.23
N ASP A 62 11.94 3.22 -0.07
CA ASP A 62 11.34 4.05 -1.12
C ASP A 62 9.86 3.69 -1.34
N GLN A 63 9.48 2.42 -1.21
CA GLN A 63 8.09 2.00 -1.32
C GLN A 63 7.25 2.55 -0.17
N ILE A 64 7.77 2.47 1.05
CA ILE A 64 7.11 3.01 2.26
C ILE A 64 7.01 4.53 2.18
N ALA A 65 8.07 5.21 1.72
CA ALA A 65 8.07 6.67 1.55
C ALA A 65 7.02 7.16 0.53
N ASN A 66 6.64 6.33 -0.43
CA ASN A 66 5.57 6.61 -1.38
C ASN A 66 4.17 6.20 -0.88
N GLY A 67 4.09 5.60 0.30
CA GLY A 67 2.85 5.25 0.99
C GLY A 67 2.43 3.79 0.81
N VAL A 68 1.97 3.21 1.91
CA VAL A 68 1.38 1.88 1.98
C VAL A 68 -0.13 1.95 2.25
N ASN A 69 -0.85 0.88 1.95
CA ASN A 69 -2.26 0.71 2.30
C ASN A 69 -2.41 0.07 3.69
N SER A 70 -3.64 -0.21 4.13
CA SER A 70 -3.91 -0.77 5.45
C SER A 70 -3.39 -2.19 5.67
N ASN A 71 -2.96 -2.86 4.61
CA ASN A 71 -2.39 -4.21 4.65
C ASN A 71 -0.86 -4.18 4.51
N GLY A 72 -0.25 -3.01 4.67
CA GLY A 72 1.20 -2.77 4.56
C GLY A 72 1.77 -2.85 3.15
N CYS A 73 0.93 -3.03 2.12
CA CYS A 73 1.44 -3.09 0.75
C CYS A 73 1.53 -1.71 0.10
N PRO A 74 2.47 -1.49 -0.86
CA PRO A 74 2.59 -0.24 -1.59
C PRO A 74 1.25 0.16 -2.21
N ARG A 75 0.92 1.45 -2.11
CA ARG A 75 -0.37 1.96 -2.55
C ARG A 75 -0.54 1.80 -4.07
N ASP A 76 -1.71 1.31 -4.46
CA ASP A 76 -2.20 1.24 -5.84
C ASP A 76 -3.60 1.85 -5.84
N THR A 77 -3.68 3.12 -6.24
CA THR A 77 -4.86 3.97 -6.07
C THR A 77 -5.98 3.59 -7.01
N ASP A 78 -5.67 3.21 -8.26
CA ASP A 78 -6.66 2.84 -9.26
C ASP A 78 -6.87 1.32 -9.38
N ARG A 79 -6.00 0.52 -8.72
CA ARG A 79 -6.08 -0.94 -8.61
C ARG A 79 -5.85 -1.64 -9.94
N ASP A 80 -4.93 -1.11 -10.73
CA ASP A 80 -4.54 -1.70 -12.00
C ASP A 80 -3.43 -2.77 -11.87
N GLY A 81 -2.87 -2.94 -10.66
CA GLY A 81 -1.80 -3.89 -10.35
C GLY A 81 -0.39 -3.28 -10.41
N VAL A 82 -0.26 -1.98 -10.68
CA VAL A 82 0.98 -1.22 -10.66
C VAL A 82 0.89 -0.19 -9.53
N ALA A 83 1.78 -0.31 -8.54
CA ALA A 83 1.81 0.63 -7.43
C ALA A 83 2.05 2.08 -7.91
N ASP A 84 1.43 3.05 -7.22
CA ASP A 84 1.38 4.47 -7.58
C ASP A 84 2.76 5.05 -7.88
N TYR A 85 3.79 4.65 -7.13
CA TYR A 85 5.17 5.14 -7.30
C TYR A 85 5.85 4.67 -8.60
N ARG A 86 5.25 3.70 -9.29
CA ARG A 86 5.70 3.16 -10.59
C ARG A 86 4.67 3.37 -11.70
N ASP A 87 3.50 3.88 -11.36
CA ASP A 87 2.41 4.06 -12.30
C ASP A 87 2.52 5.42 -12.99
N SER A 88 2.55 5.38 -14.33
CA SER A 88 2.55 6.58 -15.17
C SER A 88 1.13 7.11 -15.42
N CYS A 89 0.11 6.33 -15.09
CA CYS A 89 -1.31 6.61 -15.28
C CYS A 89 -2.15 6.30 -14.01
N PRO A 90 -1.86 6.90 -12.84
CA PRO A 90 -2.38 6.53 -11.50
C PRO A 90 -3.88 6.79 -11.23
N ARG A 91 -4.66 7.00 -12.29
CA ARG A 91 -6.08 7.38 -12.23
C ARG A 91 -6.88 6.72 -13.34
N ASN A 92 -6.49 5.50 -13.73
CA ASN A 92 -7.27 4.72 -14.67
C ASN A 92 -8.69 4.52 -14.15
N GLN A 93 -9.64 4.55 -15.06
CA GLN A 93 -11.01 4.15 -14.82
C GLN A 93 -11.10 2.62 -14.88
N PRO A 94 -12.04 1.99 -14.16
CA PRO A 94 -12.22 0.53 -14.22
C PRO A 94 -12.38 -0.03 -15.64
N ARG A 95 -13.00 0.72 -16.55
CA ARG A 95 -13.16 0.33 -17.97
C ARG A 95 -11.85 0.33 -18.77
N GLU A 96 -10.85 1.10 -18.34
CA GLU A 96 -9.52 1.15 -18.93
C GLU A 96 -8.72 -0.06 -18.46
N ILE A 97 -8.76 -0.33 -17.15
CA ILE A 97 -8.07 -1.46 -16.51
C ILE A 97 -8.54 -2.81 -17.08
N VAL A 98 -9.86 -2.99 -17.25
CA VAL A 98 -10.45 -4.23 -17.82
C VAL A 98 -9.95 -4.53 -19.24
N GLN A 99 -9.54 -3.51 -19.99
CA GLN A 99 -8.98 -3.71 -21.34
C GLN A 99 -7.49 -4.08 -21.32
N GLY A 100 -6.86 -3.99 -20.16
CA GLY A 100 -5.44 -4.26 -19.93
C GLY A 100 -4.63 -2.98 -19.77
N VAL A 101 -3.65 -3.02 -18.86
CA VAL A 101 -2.66 -1.98 -18.67
C VAL A 101 -1.26 -2.48 -19.02
N SER A 102 -0.39 -1.56 -19.39
CA SER A 102 1.03 -1.82 -19.59
C SER A 102 1.75 -2.06 -18.25
N LYS A 103 3.03 -2.45 -18.30
CA LYS A 103 3.88 -2.55 -17.09
C LYS A 103 4.11 -1.21 -16.36
N ARG A 104 3.69 -0.09 -16.96
CA ARG A 104 3.73 1.26 -16.38
C ARG A 104 2.34 1.76 -15.98
N GLY A 105 1.35 0.87 -15.89
CA GLY A 105 -0.04 1.15 -15.52
C GLY A 105 -0.88 1.89 -16.56
N CYS A 106 -0.30 2.34 -17.68
CA CYS A 106 -1.12 3.00 -18.70
C CYS A 106 -1.98 2.03 -19.54
N PRO A 107 -3.22 2.41 -19.94
CA PRO A 107 -4.12 1.57 -20.73
C PRO A 107 -3.51 1.18 -22.08
N VAL A 108 -3.70 -0.06 -22.52
CA VAL A 108 -3.22 -0.48 -23.84
C VAL A 108 -4.07 0.10 -24.97
N ASP A 109 -3.44 0.42 -26.10
CA ASP A 109 -4.13 0.74 -27.36
C ASP A 109 -4.39 -0.58 -28.12
N LYS A 110 -5.59 -1.12 -27.96
CA LYS A 110 -5.95 -2.45 -28.49
C LYS A 110 -6.32 -2.42 -29.97
N ASP A 111 -6.89 -1.31 -30.45
CA ASP A 111 -7.30 -1.11 -31.84
C ASP A 111 -6.24 -0.39 -32.70
N GLN A 112 -5.07 -0.07 -32.11
CA GLN A 112 -3.89 0.49 -32.77
C GLN A 112 -4.18 1.81 -33.50
N ASP A 113 -5.05 2.62 -32.93
CA ASP A 113 -5.46 3.88 -33.55
C ASP A 113 -4.65 5.10 -33.07
N GLY A 114 -3.63 4.87 -32.23
CA GLY A 114 -2.79 5.89 -31.63
C GLY A 114 -3.40 6.53 -30.39
N VAL A 115 -4.52 6.01 -29.88
CA VAL A 115 -5.23 6.50 -28.71
C VAL A 115 -5.41 5.37 -27.70
N HIS A 116 -4.71 5.46 -26.56
CA HIS A 116 -5.00 4.61 -25.39
C HIS A 116 -6.48 4.66 -25.07
N ALA A 117 -7.08 3.53 -24.68
CA ALA A 117 -8.51 3.27 -24.51
C ALA A 117 -9.21 4.15 -23.44
N THR A 118 -9.06 5.47 -23.56
CA THR A 118 -9.41 6.46 -22.57
C THR A 118 -10.79 7.03 -22.90
N PRO A 119 -11.62 7.31 -21.89
CA PRO A 119 -12.98 7.78 -22.10
C PRO A 119 -13.01 9.18 -22.70
N GLN A 120 -12.00 9.98 -22.39
CA GLN A 120 -11.92 11.38 -22.78
C GLN A 120 -11.63 11.56 -24.27
N LYS A 121 -11.08 10.55 -24.97
CA LYS A 121 -10.67 10.68 -26.38
C LYS A 121 -11.51 9.90 -27.38
N LYS A 122 -12.40 8.99 -26.95
CA LYS A 122 -13.43 8.41 -27.84
C LYS A 122 -14.36 9.48 -28.43
N PHE A 123 -14.64 10.55 -27.69
CA PHE A 123 -15.46 11.67 -28.16
C PHE A 123 -14.80 12.51 -29.27
N LEU A 124 -13.46 12.61 -29.28
CA LEU A 124 -12.77 13.37 -30.32
C LEU A 124 -12.80 12.61 -31.67
N LYS A 125 -12.76 11.27 -31.65
CA LYS A 125 -12.78 10.47 -32.88
C LYS A 125 -14.14 10.43 -33.58
N VAL A 126 -15.26 10.52 -32.84
CA VAL A 126 -16.60 10.71 -33.43
C VAL A 126 -16.68 12.04 -34.21
N LEU A 127 -15.94 13.07 -33.77
CA LEU A 127 -15.89 14.35 -34.47
C LEU A 127 -14.97 14.31 -35.70
N ILE A 128 -13.84 13.60 -35.65
CA ILE A 128 -12.89 13.54 -36.78
C ILE A 128 -13.39 12.60 -37.90
N HIS A 129 -14.03 11.47 -37.58
CA HIS A 129 -14.51 10.51 -38.60
C HIS A 129 -15.85 10.92 -39.24
N LYS A 130 -16.55 11.92 -38.69
CA LYS A 130 -17.72 12.55 -39.32
C LYS A 130 -17.37 13.79 -40.15
N ALA A 131 -16.09 14.17 -40.21
CA ALA A 131 -15.60 15.37 -40.89
C ALA A 131 -14.73 15.07 -42.12
N VAL A 132 -14.56 13.80 -42.50
CA VAL A 132 -14.03 13.43 -43.81
C VAL A 132 -15.24 13.18 -44.73
N PRO A 133 -15.50 14.04 -45.73
CA PRO A 133 -16.57 13.82 -46.71
C PRO A 133 -16.30 12.59 -47.59
#